data_AF-A0A0F9UEH6-F1
#
_entry.id   AF-A0A0F9UEH6-F1
#
_cell.length_a   1.000
_cell.length_b   1.000
_cell.length_c   1.000
_cell.angle_alpha   90.00
_cell.angle_beta   90.00
_cell.angle_gamma   90.00
#
_symmetry.space_group_name_H-M   'P 1'
#
loop_
_entity.id
_entity.type
_entity.pdbx_description
1 polymer ?
#
loop_
_entity_poly.entity_id
_entity_poly.type
_entity_poly.pdbx_seq_one_letter_code
_entity_poly.pdbx_strand_id
1 'polypeptide(L)'
;MRVQVSGRTVKLWASANDTYDWAHGVGSQIGSSWPGSQLSNHRLYVEFSQGDLVDLTVDGRPDADLRVDELNAFTSDTLAGRLDPSHPDYDTLVARFQEEGFVKPVPKRKAAKRKPKSRSKYRGRGGDAGLQGLR
;
A
#
# COMPACT_ATOMS: atom_id res chain seq x y z
N MET A 1 -3.04 14.79 -3.73
CA MET A 1 -2.50 14.44 -5.07
C MET A 1 -3.29 15.14 -6.17
N ARG A 2 -2.65 15.54 -7.26
CA ARG A 2 -3.28 16.20 -8.42
C ARG A 2 -2.89 15.50 -9.72
N VAL A 3 -3.84 15.33 -10.62
CA VAL A 3 -3.62 14.82 -11.98
C VAL A 3 -4.15 15.85 -12.97
N GLN A 4 -3.41 16.09 -14.05
CA GLN A 4 -3.85 16.89 -15.18
C GLN A 4 -3.65 16.08 -16.46
N VAL A 5 -4.72 15.97 -17.24
CA VAL A 5 -4.70 15.34 -18.57
C VAL A 5 -4.90 16.45 -19.60
N SER A 6 -4.06 16.48 -20.64
CA SER A 6 -4.13 17.50 -21.68
C SER A 6 -3.70 16.90 -23.02
N GLY A 7 -4.68 16.56 -23.86
CA GLY A 7 -4.42 15.94 -25.16
C GLY A 7 -3.81 14.55 -25.02
N ARG A 8 -2.51 14.44 -25.27
CA ARG A 8 -1.72 13.19 -25.15
C ARG A 8 -0.69 13.24 -24.02
N THR A 9 -0.89 14.16 -23.08
CA THR A 9 0.03 14.39 -21.97
C THR A 9 -0.68 14.18 -20.65
N VAL A 10 -0.06 13.41 -19.76
CA VAL A 10 -0.53 13.17 -18.40
C VAL A 10 0.50 13.70 -17.42
N LYS A 11 0.10 14.64 -16.57
CA LYS A 11 0.95 15.19 -15.50
C LYS A 11 0.38 14.80 -14.14
N LEU A 12 1.25 14.41 -13.23
CA LEU A 12 0.87 13.97 -11.89
C LEU A 12 1.77 14.66 -10.87
N TRP A 13 1.14 15.22 -9.83
CA TRP A 13 1.81 15.77 -8.66
C TRP A 13 1.34 15.05 -7.40
N ALA A 14 2.29 14.52 -6.64
CA ALA A 14 2.05 13.90 -5.35
C ALA A 14 2.87 14.62 -4.27
N SER A 15 2.21 14.96 -3.17
CA SER A 15 2.89 15.41 -1.96
C SER A 15 3.54 14.22 -1.25
N ALA A 16 4.45 14.52 -0.32
CA ALA A 16 5.05 13.50 0.55
C ALA A 16 4.01 12.68 1.32
N ASN A 17 2.90 13.31 1.74
CA ASN A 17 1.81 12.60 2.41
C ASN A 17 1.08 11.65 1.45
N ASP A 18 0.87 12.07 0.19
CA ASP A 18 0.19 11.22 -0.79
C ASP A 18 1.00 9.94 -1.09
N THR A 19 2.32 10.06 -1.22
CA THR A 19 3.21 8.92 -1.47
C THR A 19 3.41 8.05 -0.23
N TYR A 20 3.42 8.65 0.96
CA TYR A 20 3.39 7.92 2.23
C TYR A 20 2.11 7.08 2.36
N ASP A 21 0.95 7.72 2.15
CA ASP A 21 -0.37 7.10 2.27
C ASP A 21 -0.53 5.96 1.27
N TRP A 22 -0.10 6.14 0.01
CA TRP A 22 -0.06 5.08 -0.98
C TRP A 22 0.83 3.91 -0.53
N ALA A 23 2.09 4.17 -0.15
CA ALA A 23 3.03 3.13 0.24
C ALA A 23 2.54 2.31 1.46
N HIS A 24 1.81 2.94 2.37
CA HIS A 24 1.30 2.30 3.58
C HIS A 24 -0.15 1.80 3.45
N GLY A 25 -0.80 2.01 2.29
CA GLY A 25 -2.20 1.67 2.06
C GLY A 25 -3.18 2.44 2.96
N VAL A 26 -2.80 3.64 3.41
CA VAL A 26 -3.65 4.50 4.26
C VAL A 26 -4.60 5.28 3.36
N GLY A 27 -5.91 5.15 3.58
CA GLY A 27 -6.91 5.92 2.83
C GLY A 27 -7.06 5.55 1.34
N SER A 28 -6.18 4.72 0.79
CA SER A 28 -6.28 4.20 -0.58
C SER A 28 -7.41 3.16 -0.70
N GLN A 29 -8.27 3.31 -1.71
CA GLN A 29 -9.22 2.26 -2.13
C GLN A 29 -8.50 1.08 -2.80
N ILE A 30 -7.24 1.27 -3.17
CA ILE A 30 -6.42 0.32 -3.90
C ILE A 30 -5.58 -0.42 -2.86
N GLY A 31 -6.07 -1.60 -2.48
CA GLY A 31 -5.67 -2.34 -1.28
C GLY A 31 -4.29 -3.00 -1.30
N SER A 32 -3.27 -2.35 -1.86
CA SER A 32 -1.90 -2.84 -1.86
C SER A 32 -1.01 -1.89 -1.05
N SER A 33 -0.36 -2.38 -0.01
CA SER A 33 0.76 -1.65 0.60
C SER A 33 2.04 -1.99 -0.16
N TRP A 34 2.97 -1.03 -0.22
CA TRP A 34 4.30 -1.18 -0.82
C TRP A 34 5.39 -1.01 0.26
N PRO A 35 5.66 -2.04 1.08
CA PRO A 35 6.65 -1.94 2.15
C PRO A 35 8.04 -1.65 1.58
N GLY A 36 8.75 -0.68 2.16
CA GLY A 36 10.09 -0.31 1.70
C GLY A 36 10.12 0.50 0.40
N SER A 37 8.98 1.11 0.04
CA SER A 37 8.88 2.13 -1.01
C SER A 37 9.96 3.20 -0.85
N GLN A 38 10.73 3.46 -1.92
CA GLN A 38 11.68 4.58 -2.00
C GLN A 38 10.95 5.91 -2.21
N LEU A 39 9.72 5.87 -2.71
CA LEU A 39 8.87 7.03 -2.95
C LEU A 39 8.17 7.52 -1.67
N SER A 40 8.09 6.67 -0.64
CA SER A 40 7.37 6.97 0.59
C SER A 40 7.90 8.24 1.26
N ASN A 41 7.00 9.18 1.58
CA ASN A 41 7.34 10.47 2.19
C ASN A 41 8.20 11.40 1.31
N HIS A 42 8.22 11.16 -0.02
CA HIS A 42 8.84 12.05 -1.00
C HIS A 42 7.79 12.73 -1.89
N ARG A 43 8.05 13.96 -2.31
CA ARG A 43 7.22 14.65 -3.30
C ARG A 43 7.59 14.13 -4.69
N LEU A 44 6.58 13.90 -5.52
CA LEU A 44 6.76 13.43 -6.89
C LEU A 44 6.08 14.38 -7.87
N TYR A 45 6.81 14.70 -8.94
CA TYR A 45 6.25 15.15 -10.20
C TYR A 45 6.63 14.15 -11.28
N VAL A 46 5.66 13.79 -12.11
CA VAL A 46 5.89 12.96 -13.28
C VAL A 46 5.03 13.44 -14.45
N GLU A 47 5.63 13.47 -15.64
CA GLU A 47 4.96 13.78 -16.90
C GLU A 47 5.16 12.66 -17.90
N PHE A 48 4.06 12.22 -18.48
CA PHE A 48 4.04 11.27 -19.59
C PHE A 48 3.51 11.94 -20.84
N SER A 49 4.03 11.54 -21.99
CA SER A 49 3.51 11.93 -23.30
C SER A 49 3.61 10.76 -24.25
N GLN A 50 2.47 10.30 -24.79
CA GLN A 50 2.42 9.20 -25.75
C GLN A 50 3.04 7.89 -25.22
N GLY A 51 2.82 7.63 -23.93
CA GLY A 51 3.34 6.44 -23.23
C GLY A 51 4.78 6.56 -22.73
N ASP A 52 5.52 7.59 -23.16
CA ASP A 52 6.89 7.81 -22.73
C ASP A 52 6.97 8.71 -21.48
N LEU A 53 7.93 8.42 -20.61
CA LEU A 53 8.29 9.27 -19.48
C LEU A 53 9.06 10.50 -20.00
N VAL A 54 8.51 11.69 -19.81
CA VAL A 54 9.08 12.96 -20.29
C VAL A 54 9.83 13.68 -19.18
N ASP A 55 9.27 13.70 -17.98
CA ASP A 55 9.86 14.37 -16.82
C ASP A 55 9.58 13.53 -15.56
N LEU A 56 10.60 13.46 -14.70
CA LEU A 56 10.56 12.85 -13.39
C LEU A 56 11.31 13.76 -12.44
N THR A 57 10.64 14.24 -11.40
CA THR A 57 11.26 15.05 -10.37
C THR A 57 10.83 14.57 -9.00
N VAL A 58 11.79 14.23 -8.14
CA VAL A 58 11.54 13.80 -6.75
C VAL A 58 12.13 14.83 -5.80
N ASP A 59 11.30 15.39 -4.92
CA ASP A 59 11.69 16.49 -4.01
C ASP A 59 12.37 17.69 -4.70
N GLY A 60 11.99 17.96 -5.95
CA GLY A 60 12.59 19.04 -6.75
C GLY A 60 13.93 18.67 -7.40
N ARG A 61 14.32 17.39 -7.37
CA ARG A 61 15.53 16.87 -8.03
C ARG A 61 15.15 16.11 -9.31
N PRO A 62 15.58 16.57 -10.50
CA PRO A 62 15.27 15.93 -11.78
C PRO A 62 16.14 14.69 -12.07
N ASP A 63 17.19 14.46 -11.27
CA ASP A 63 18.17 13.37 -11.39
C ASP A 63 17.98 12.27 -10.34
N ALA A 64 16.78 12.21 -9.74
CA ALA A 64 16.49 11.22 -8.71
C ALA A 64 16.34 9.81 -9.28
N ASP A 65 17.08 8.85 -8.73
CA ASP A 65 16.91 7.44 -9.03
C ASP A 65 15.66 6.90 -8.32
N LEU A 66 14.69 6.44 -9.11
CA LEU A 66 13.50 5.74 -8.64
C LEU A 66 13.41 4.40 -9.37
N ARG A 67 13.07 3.34 -8.65
CA ARG A 67 12.85 2.05 -9.31
C ARG A 67 11.62 2.11 -10.21
N VAL A 68 11.77 1.55 -11.40
CA VAL A 68 10.74 1.58 -12.44
C VAL A 68 9.46 0.83 -12.04
N ASP A 69 9.59 -0.27 -11.29
CA ASP A 69 8.45 -1.05 -10.79
C ASP A 69 7.63 -0.25 -9.78
N GLU A 70 8.29 0.50 -8.90
CA GLU A 70 7.66 1.38 -7.93
C GLU A 70 6.94 2.56 -8.59
N LEU A 71 7.58 3.21 -9.57
CA LEU A 71 6.95 4.28 -10.33
C LEU A 71 5.71 3.77 -11.06
N ASN A 72 5.82 2.63 -11.76
CA ASN A 72 4.72 2.04 -12.52
C ASN A 72 3.55 1.63 -11.62
N ALA A 73 3.84 1.04 -10.45
CA ALA A 73 2.82 0.68 -9.48
C ALA A 73 2.08 1.93 -8.98
N PHE A 74 2.83 2.95 -8.59
CA PHE A 74 2.27 4.20 -8.10
C PHE A 74 1.40 4.90 -9.16
N THR A 75 1.86 4.97 -10.41
CA THR A 75 1.12 5.62 -11.50
C THR A 75 -0.11 4.82 -11.89
N SER A 76 0.00 3.50 -12.02
CA SER A 76 -1.13 2.62 -12.33
C SER A 76 -2.23 2.77 -11.28
N ASP A 77 -1.88 2.67 -10.00
CA ASP A 77 -2.85 2.81 -8.91
C ASP A 77 -3.49 4.21 -8.94
N THR A 78 -2.68 5.25 -9.08
CA THR A 78 -3.18 6.63 -9.07
C THR A 78 -4.10 6.93 -10.25
N LEU A 79 -3.76 6.43 -11.45
CA LEU A 79 -4.43 6.80 -12.70
C LEU A 79 -5.62 5.91 -13.02
N ALA A 80 -5.74 4.71 -12.45
CA ALA A 80 -6.81 3.76 -12.74
C ALA A 80 -8.24 4.33 -12.63
N GLY A 81 -8.47 5.24 -11.67
CA GLY A 81 -9.77 5.90 -11.47
C GLY A 81 -9.84 7.32 -12.03
N ARG A 82 -8.80 7.80 -12.71
CA ARG A 82 -8.62 9.22 -13.08
C ARG A 82 -8.28 9.44 -14.55
N LEU A 83 -7.76 8.42 -15.23
CA LEU A 83 -7.46 8.44 -16.65
C LEU A 83 -8.55 7.68 -17.41
N ASP A 84 -9.07 8.30 -18.46
CA ASP A 84 -10.10 7.65 -19.30
C ASP A 84 -9.50 6.44 -20.02
N PRO A 85 -10.16 5.26 -20.04
CA PRO A 85 -9.68 4.08 -20.76
C PRO A 85 -9.44 4.27 -22.26
N SER A 86 -10.05 5.29 -22.88
CA SER A 86 -9.82 5.66 -24.28
C SER A 86 -8.59 6.53 -24.50
N HIS A 87 -7.94 7.00 -23.42
CA HIS A 87 -6.71 7.79 -23.52
C HIS A 87 -5.57 6.90 -24.07
N PRO A 88 -4.75 7.40 -25.01
CA PRO A 88 -3.68 6.59 -25.63
C PRO A 88 -2.69 6.01 -24.61
N ASP A 89 -2.43 6.73 -23.52
CA ASP A 89 -1.50 6.29 -22.49
C ASP A 89 -2.12 5.35 -21.44
N TYR A 90 -3.43 5.09 -21.49
CA TYR A 90 -4.10 4.27 -20.47
C TYR A 90 -3.54 2.84 -20.43
N ASP A 91 -3.32 2.24 -21.60
CA ASP A 91 -2.82 0.88 -21.69
C ASP A 91 -1.42 0.75 -21.06
N THR A 92 -0.52 1.68 -21.39
CA THR A 92 0.86 1.71 -20.90
C THR A 92 0.95 2.05 -19.42
N LEU A 93 0.19 3.03 -18.94
CA LEU A 93 0.31 3.54 -17.57
C LEU A 93 -0.53 2.79 -16.56
N VAL A 94 -1.61 2.10 -16.99
CA VAL A 94 -2.59 1.47 -16.11
C VAL A 94 -2.81 0.00 -16.47
N ALA A 95 -3.32 -0.29 -17.67
CA ALA A 95 -3.87 -1.61 -17.97
C ALA A 95 -2.82 -2.71 -17.86
N ARG A 96 -1.65 -2.52 -18.47
CA ARG A 96 -0.56 -3.50 -18.48
C ARG A 96 -0.12 -3.90 -17.08
N PHE A 97 -0.02 -2.94 -16.16
CA PHE A 97 0.42 -3.21 -14.79
C PHE A 97 -0.66 -3.92 -13.94
N GLN A 98 -1.93 -3.75 -14.29
CA GLN A 98 -3.04 -4.44 -13.63
C GLN A 98 -3.26 -5.87 -14.17
N GLU A 99 -3.03 -6.09 -15.46
CA GLU A 99 -3.21 -7.39 -16.13
C GLU A 99 -2.11 -8.40 -15.81
N GLU A 100 -0.86 -7.94 -15.67
CA GLU A 100 0.28 -8.82 -15.36
C GLU A 100 0.21 -9.45 -13.96
N GLY A 101 -0.85 -9.18 -13.20
CA GLY A 101 -1.12 -9.89 -11.96
C GLY A 101 0.00 -9.72 -10.94
N PHE A 102 0.65 -8.54 -10.92
CA PHE A 102 1.58 -8.17 -9.85
C PHE A 102 0.84 -8.40 -8.54
N VAL A 103 1.23 -9.49 -7.86
CA VAL A 103 0.43 -10.15 -6.84
C VAL A 103 0.02 -9.10 -5.82
N LYS A 104 -1.26 -8.71 -5.82
CA LYS A 104 -1.81 -7.85 -4.76
C LYS A 104 -1.36 -8.50 -3.44
N PRO A 105 -0.55 -7.84 -2.60
CA PRO A 105 -0.10 -8.45 -1.36
C PRO A 105 -1.34 -8.91 -0.63
N VAL A 106 -1.46 -10.23 -0.44
CA VAL A 106 -2.64 -10.85 0.13
C VAL A 106 -2.94 -10.08 1.41
N PRO A 107 -4.12 -9.43 1.55
CA PRO A 107 -4.42 -8.67 2.75
C PRO A 107 -4.25 -9.63 3.91
N LYS A 108 -3.30 -9.34 4.81
CA LYS A 108 -3.04 -10.17 5.99
C LYS A 108 -4.38 -10.35 6.67
N ARG A 109 -4.96 -11.56 6.56
CA ARG A 109 -6.24 -11.89 7.19
C ARG A 109 -6.10 -11.46 8.64
N LYS A 110 -6.92 -10.49 9.08
CA LYS A 110 -7.01 -10.13 10.50
C LYS A 110 -7.15 -11.44 11.26
N ALA A 111 -6.13 -11.79 12.05
CA ALA A 111 -6.15 -13.00 12.84
C ALA A 111 -7.46 -13.00 13.62
N ALA A 112 -8.37 -13.90 13.27
CA ALA A 112 -9.63 -14.04 13.97
C ALA A 112 -9.29 -14.17 15.45
N LYS A 113 -9.78 -13.24 16.28
CA LYS A 113 -9.63 -13.31 17.74
C LYS A 113 -10.20 -14.66 18.17
N ARG A 114 -9.32 -15.65 18.35
CA ARG A 114 -9.71 -16.96 18.90
C ARG A 114 -10.17 -16.66 20.32
N LYS A 115 -11.48 -16.72 20.55
CA LYS A 115 -12.03 -16.61 21.91
C LYS A 115 -11.30 -17.64 22.78
N PRO A 116 -10.77 -17.27 23.95
CA PRO A 116 -10.10 -18.21 24.83
C PRO A 116 -11.11 -19.31 25.19
N LYS A 117 -10.77 -20.57 24.89
CA LYS A 117 -11.55 -21.72 25.36
C LYS A 117 -11.55 -21.67 26.88
N SER A 118 -12.73 -21.58 27.47
CA SER A 118 -12.93 -21.63 28.92
C SER A 118 -12.24 -22.88 29.47
N ARG A 119 -11.23 -22.64 30.29
CA ARG A 119 -10.42 -23.68 30.94
C ARG A 119 -11.30 -24.35 31.99
N SER A 120 -11.74 -25.57 31.70
CA SER A 120 -12.50 -26.43 32.62
C SER A 120 -11.77 -26.53 33.96
N LYS A 121 -12.41 -26.07 35.04
CA LYS A 121 -11.88 -26.16 36.40
C LYS A 121 -11.98 -27.62 36.86
N TYR A 122 -10.85 -28.33 36.81
CA TYR A 122 -10.67 -29.56 37.57
C TYR A 122 -10.78 -29.23 39.07
N ARG A 123 -11.84 -29.70 39.74
CA ARG A 123 -11.92 -29.80 41.20
C ARG A 123 -11.02 -30.96 41.63
N GLY A 124 -9.76 -30.66 41.93
CA GLY A 124 -8.85 -31.57 42.61
C GLY A 124 -9.22 -31.69 44.08
N ARG A 125 -9.47 -32.93 44.49
CA ARG A 125 -9.75 -33.41 45.85
C ARG A 125 -8.41 -33.66 46.54
N GLY A 126 -8.22 -33.12 47.74
CA GLY A 126 -7.08 -33.36 48.63
C GLY A 126 -7.12 -32.26 49.68
N GLY A 127 -7.46 -32.52 50.95
CA GLY A 127 -6.97 -33.60 51.78
C GLY A 127 -5.74 -33.07 52.48
N ASP A 128 -5.93 -32.36 53.59
CA ASP A 128 -4.83 -32.08 54.49
C ASP A 128 -5.29 -32.09 55.95
N ALA A 129 -4.46 -32.76 56.73
CA ALA A 129 -4.65 -33.16 58.10
C ALA A 129 -3.61 -32.45 58.97
N GLY A 130 -3.89 -32.35 60.28
CA GLY A 130 -2.94 -31.89 61.29
C GLY A 130 -2.99 -30.37 61.52
N LEU A 131 -2.83 -29.84 62.72
CA LEU A 131 -2.35 -30.38 63.98
C LEU A 131 -2.96 -29.52 65.09
N GLN A 132 -3.58 -30.16 66.09
CA GLN A 132 -3.94 -29.52 67.35
C GLN A 132 -2.78 -29.65 68.33
N GLY A 133 -2.51 -28.56 69.04
CA GLY A 133 -2.17 -28.61 70.47
C GLY A 133 -0.70 -28.85 70.83
N LEU A 134 0.03 -27.77 71.07
CA LEU A 134 1.05 -27.73 72.11
C LEU A 134 0.76 -26.51 73.02
N ARG A 135 0.33 -26.82 74.23
CA ARG A 135 0.50 -26.02 75.45
C ARG A 135 1.20 -26.91 76.46
#